data_AF-A0A7S0WHJ4-F1
#
_entry.id   AF-A0A7S0WHJ4-F1
#
_cell.length_a   1.000
_cell.length_b   1.000
_cell.length_c   1.000
_cell.angle_alpha   90.00
_cell.angle_beta   90.00
_cell.angle_gamma   90.00
#
_symmetry.space_group_name_H-M   'P 1'
#
loop_
_entity.id
_entity.type
_entity.pdbx_description
1 polymer ?
#
loop_
_entity_poly.entity_id
_entity_poly.type
_entity_poly.pdbx_seq_one_letter_code
_entity_poly.pdbx_strand_id
1 'polypeptide(L)'
;CLFAVMFANERAAEEARRQVLLVAEITANRVVNIIESSLAPTLSLGIVIAQDPSLAHLDNHFDDISRDLRGKLYPANGTNVIQVAPAGIIRYIQPQTEMSMTAMNLNISDSICTDGKRYPSVYGPDNLSEFTDRNVYALFAQYEIWVPDVDRNETFGLGKDILLEEPGCYDPSSRSKFWGAVSSIIYMDYVISILHGELAEGYAFELAMNHSGTRQVLADSGHLTHNPITLSITAVNVTLSLSVDKGEGYDQKWKTPLIAVSVI
;
A
#
# COMPACT_ATOMS: atom_id res chain seq x y z
N CYS A 1 -2.83 36.20 39.01
CA CYS A 1 -1.69 35.79 38.16
C CYS A 1 -1.63 34.28 37.91
N LEU A 2 -1.73 33.42 38.93
CA LEU A 2 -1.60 31.96 38.77
C LEU A 2 -2.60 31.34 37.76
N PHE A 3 -3.89 31.73 37.84
CA PHE A 3 -4.92 31.24 36.92
C PHE A 3 -4.66 31.63 35.46
N ALA A 4 -4.15 32.83 35.20
CA ALA A 4 -3.88 33.29 33.83
C ALA A 4 -2.74 32.50 33.17
N VAL A 5 -1.70 32.12 33.94
CA VAL A 5 -0.59 31.27 33.45
C VAL A 5 -1.08 29.85 33.15
N MET A 6 -1.95 29.30 34.00
CA MET A 6 -2.53 27.98 33.81
C MET A 6 -3.38 27.92 32.54
N PHE A 7 -4.30 28.87 32.32
CA PHE A 7 -5.11 28.94 31.10
C PHE A 7 -4.27 29.15 29.83
N ALA A 8 -3.16 29.90 29.92
CA ALA A 8 -2.26 30.08 28.79
C ALA A 8 -1.54 28.78 28.41
N ASN A 9 -1.10 28.00 29.41
CA ASN A 9 -0.46 26.70 29.18
C ASN A 9 -1.42 25.68 28.59
N GLU A 10 -2.66 25.61 29.07
CA GLU A 10 -3.69 24.71 28.53
C GLU A 10 -3.99 25.04 27.06
N ARG A 11 -4.17 26.32 26.71
CA ARG A 11 -4.41 26.74 25.32
C ARG A 11 -3.24 26.41 24.40
N ALA A 12 -2.00 26.62 24.88
CA ALA A 12 -0.81 26.29 24.09
C ALA A 12 -0.66 24.78 23.88
N ALA A 13 -0.98 23.96 24.89
CA ALA A 13 -0.97 22.51 24.78
C ALA A 13 -2.04 22.01 23.80
N GLU A 14 -3.24 22.57 23.86
CA GLU A 14 -4.35 22.22 22.95
C GLU A 14 -4.02 22.60 21.50
N GLU A 15 -3.48 23.79 21.27
CA GLU A 15 -3.07 24.23 19.93
C GLU A 15 -1.94 23.34 19.37
N ALA A 16 -0.96 22.97 20.20
CA ALA A 16 0.10 22.05 19.79
C ALA A 16 -0.45 20.67 19.43
N ARG A 17 -1.40 20.14 20.21
CA ARG A 17 -2.07 18.87 19.92
C ARG A 17 -2.85 18.95 18.60
N ARG A 18 -3.56 20.06 18.37
CA ARG A 18 -4.30 20.31 17.12
C ARG A 18 -3.38 20.36 15.90
N GLN A 19 -2.19 20.96 16.04
CA GLN A 19 -1.18 20.98 14.98
C GLN A 19 -0.65 19.57 14.66
N VAL A 20 -0.33 18.76 15.67
CA VAL A 20 0.09 17.37 15.48
C VAL A 20 -1.02 16.58 14.77
N LEU A 21 -2.28 16.75 15.17
CA LEU A 21 -3.42 16.08 14.54
C LEU A 21 -3.54 16.44 13.06
N LEU A 22 -3.47 17.73 12.73
CA LEU A 22 -3.59 18.19 11.35
C LEU A 22 -2.47 17.61 10.46
N VAL A 23 -1.24 17.62 10.95
CA VAL A 23 -0.10 17.02 10.25
C VAL A 23 -0.33 15.51 10.05
N ALA A 24 -0.73 14.80 11.12
CA ALA A 24 -1.01 13.38 11.05
C ALA A 24 -2.14 13.07 10.04
N GLU A 25 -3.21 13.87 9.97
CA GLU A 25 -4.31 13.69 9.02
C GLU A 25 -3.89 13.92 7.57
N ILE A 26 -3.11 14.97 7.30
CA ILE A 26 -2.57 15.26 5.96
C ILE A 26 -1.68 14.10 5.50
N THR A 27 -0.76 13.68 6.36
CA THR A 27 0.16 12.57 6.08
C THR A 27 -0.58 11.25 5.92
N ALA A 28 -1.58 10.96 6.76
CA ALA A 28 -2.44 9.79 6.63
C ALA A 28 -3.15 9.75 5.27
N ASN A 29 -3.76 10.87 4.86
CA ASN A 29 -4.41 10.98 3.55
C ASN A 29 -3.41 10.79 2.40
N ARG A 30 -2.16 11.24 2.56
CA ARG A 30 -1.11 11.00 1.57
C ARG A 30 -0.79 9.52 1.43
N VAL A 31 -0.68 8.79 2.55
CA VAL A 31 -0.49 7.34 2.56
C VAL A 31 -1.64 6.62 1.85
N VAL A 32 -2.90 6.99 2.13
CA VAL A 32 -4.08 6.44 1.43
C VAL A 32 -3.94 6.63 -0.07
N ASN A 33 -3.67 7.87 -0.51
CA ASN A 33 -3.55 8.18 -1.93
C ASN A 33 -2.44 7.38 -2.62
N ILE A 34 -1.30 7.13 -1.96
CA ILE A 34 -0.22 6.31 -2.52
C ILE A 34 -0.70 4.86 -2.70
N ILE A 35 -1.32 4.27 -1.67
CA ILE A 35 -1.82 2.90 -1.74
C ILE A 35 -2.93 2.77 -2.79
N GLU A 36 -3.90 3.68 -2.83
CA GLU A 36 -5.00 3.60 -3.80
C GLU A 36 -4.53 3.86 -5.24
N SER A 37 -3.64 4.83 -5.45
CA SER A 37 -3.09 5.11 -6.78
C SER A 37 -2.20 3.99 -7.31
N SER A 38 -1.64 3.16 -6.43
CA SER A 38 -0.89 1.95 -6.80
C SER A 38 -1.76 0.81 -7.38
N LEU A 39 -3.09 0.90 -7.24
CA LEU A 39 -4.04 -0.01 -7.89
C LEU A 39 -4.23 0.31 -9.37
N ALA A 40 -4.01 1.56 -9.79
CA ALA A 40 -4.23 2.01 -11.16
C ALA A 40 -3.51 1.16 -12.23
N PRO A 41 -2.21 0.80 -12.11
CA PRO A 41 -1.54 -0.03 -13.10
C PRO A 41 -2.10 -1.47 -13.09
N THR A 42 -2.39 -2.03 -11.92
CA THR A 42 -2.96 -3.37 -11.75
C THR A 42 -4.33 -3.47 -12.44
N LEU A 43 -5.20 -2.49 -12.18
CA LEU A 43 -6.53 -2.39 -12.79
C LEU A 43 -6.44 -2.17 -14.30
N SER A 44 -5.59 -1.25 -14.74
CA SER A 44 -5.46 -0.93 -16.17
C SER A 44 -4.98 -2.14 -16.97
N LEU A 45 -3.95 -2.83 -16.47
CA LEU A 45 -3.45 -4.05 -17.11
C LEU A 45 -4.48 -5.19 -17.05
N GLY A 46 -5.18 -5.33 -15.93
CA GLY A 46 -6.27 -6.30 -15.80
C GLY A 46 -7.39 -6.09 -16.83
N ILE A 47 -7.77 -4.84 -17.08
CA ILE A 47 -8.74 -4.49 -18.12
C ILE A 47 -8.20 -4.78 -19.52
N VAL A 48 -6.94 -4.45 -19.81
CA VAL A 48 -6.31 -4.74 -21.11
C VAL A 48 -6.33 -6.25 -21.37
N ILE A 49 -5.94 -7.06 -20.39
CA ILE A 49 -5.96 -8.53 -20.51
C ILE A 49 -7.40 -9.05 -20.62
N ALA A 50 -8.36 -8.49 -19.89
CA ALA A 50 -9.75 -8.91 -20.01
C ALA A 50 -10.34 -8.63 -21.41
N GLN A 51 -9.84 -7.60 -22.11
CA GLN A 51 -10.27 -7.24 -23.47
C GLN A 51 -9.62 -8.10 -24.56
N ASP A 52 -8.36 -8.49 -24.39
CA ASP A 52 -7.67 -9.45 -25.24
C ASP A 52 -6.94 -10.49 -24.37
N PRO A 53 -7.66 -11.55 -23.94
CA PRO A 53 -7.13 -12.53 -23.00
C PRO A 53 -6.14 -13.50 -23.65
N SER A 54 -5.78 -13.32 -24.92
CA SER A 54 -4.82 -14.18 -25.61
C SER A 54 -3.45 -14.09 -24.96
N LEU A 55 -2.94 -15.21 -24.46
CA LEU A 55 -1.57 -15.27 -23.92
C LEU A 55 -0.53 -14.87 -24.97
N ALA A 56 -0.75 -15.26 -26.23
CA ALA A 56 0.13 -14.89 -27.34
C ALA A 56 0.12 -13.38 -27.61
N HIS A 57 -1.00 -12.68 -27.37
CA HIS A 57 -1.02 -11.22 -27.43
C HIS A 57 -0.18 -10.63 -26.30
N LEU A 58 -0.40 -11.10 -25.08
CA LEU A 58 0.35 -10.63 -23.91
C LEU A 58 1.85 -10.89 -24.05
N ASP A 59 2.28 -12.05 -24.54
CA ASP A 59 3.69 -12.39 -24.80
C ASP A 59 4.39 -11.35 -25.68
N ASN A 60 3.70 -10.83 -26.69
CA ASN A 60 4.27 -9.89 -27.66
C ASN A 60 4.24 -8.44 -27.19
N HIS A 61 3.41 -8.10 -26.20
CA HIS A 61 3.11 -6.70 -25.84
C HIS A 61 3.31 -6.36 -24.37
N PHE A 62 3.51 -7.34 -23.48
CA PHE A 62 3.58 -7.14 -22.04
C PHE A 62 4.63 -6.09 -21.65
N ASP A 63 5.81 -6.14 -22.24
CA ASP A 63 6.90 -5.21 -21.91
C ASP A 63 6.57 -3.77 -22.27
N ASP A 64 5.93 -3.56 -23.42
CA ASP A 64 5.53 -2.23 -23.88
C ASP A 64 4.37 -1.69 -23.06
N ILE A 65 3.33 -2.51 -22.82
CA ILE A 65 2.19 -2.14 -21.97
C ILE A 65 2.68 -1.80 -20.55
N SER A 66 3.52 -2.65 -19.96
CA SER A 66 4.05 -2.45 -18.62
C SER A 66 4.98 -1.25 -18.53
N ARG A 67 5.75 -0.95 -19.58
CA ARG A 67 6.59 0.25 -19.64
C ARG A 67 5.73 1.51 -19.74
N ASP A 68 4.68 1.50 -20.55
CA ASP A 68 3.77 2.65 -20.71
C ASP A 68 2.96 2.92 -19.44
N LEU A 69 2.42 1.87 -18.81
CA LEU A 69 1.68 1.99 -17.55
C LEU A 69 2.60 2.54 -16.45
N ARG A 70 3.81 2.00 -16.31
CA ARG A 70 4.77 2.53 -15.33
C ARG A 70 5.23 3.94 -15.71
N GLY A 71 5.51 4.24 -16.96
CA GLY A 71 5.97 5.58 -17.39
C GLY A 71 4.96 6.70 -17.10
N LYS A 72 3.68 6.38 -17.03
CA LYS A 72 2.60 7.34 -16.68
C LYS A 72 2.36 7.47 -15.18
N LEU A 73 2.79 6.48 -14.38
CA LEU A 73 2.46 6.35 -12.95
C LEU A 73 3.70 6.43 -12.04
N TYR A 74 4.89 6.28 -12.62
CA TYR A 74 6.20 6.39 -11.98
C TYR A 74 6.76 7.81 -12.12
N PRO A 75 7.47 8.36 -11.13
CA PRO A 75 7.80 7.83 -9.80
C PRO A 75 6.75 8.12 -8.71
N ALA A 76 5.57 8.63 -9.08
CA ALA A 76 4.67 9.30 -8.14
C ALA A 76 4.08 8.40 -7.04
N ASN A 77 3.96 7.08 -7.26
CA ASN A 77 3.02 6.24 -6.49
C ASN A 77 3.67 5.03 -5.76
N GLY A 78 4.99 4.89 -5.71
CA GLY A 78 5.66 3.80 -4.96
C GLY A 78 5.50 2.38 -5.52
N THR A 79 4.72 2.21 -6.60
CA THR A 79 4.65 0.95 -7.36
C THR A 79 5.91 0.77 -8.19
N ASN A 80 6.71 -0.25 -7.88
CA ASN A 80 7.95 -0.49 -8.62
C ASN A 80 7.91 -1.72 -9.51
N VAL A 81 6.98 -2.67 -9.28
CA VAL A 81 6.91 -3.93 -10.03
C VAL A 81 5.46 -4.25 -10.36
N ILE A 82 5.21 -4.67 -11.60
CA ILE A 82 3.95 -5.26 -12.05
C ILE A 82 4.22 -6.73 -12.35
N GLN A 83 3.36 -7.62 -11.87
CA GLN A 83 3.40 -9.04 -12.17
C GLN A 83 2.07 -9.49 -12.77
N VAL A 84 2.13 -10.48 -13.66
CA VAL A 84 0.95 -11.15 -14.20
C VAL A 84 1.11 -12.64 -14.04
N ALA A 85 0.06 -13.25 -13.52
CA ALA A 85 -0.01 -14.66 -13.18
C ALA A 85 -1.18 -15.34 -13.89
N PRO A 86 -1.03 -15.70 -15.18
CA PRO A 86 -2.02 -16.50 -15.88
C PRO A 86 -2.21 -17.84 -15.15
N ALA A 87 -3.47 -18.24 -14.92
CA ALA A 87 -3.83 -19.40 -14.12
C ALA A 87 -3.17 -19.44 -12.72
N GLY A 88 -2.77 -18.29 -12.16
CA GLY A 88 -2.13 -18.22 -10.85
C GLY A 88 -0.62 -18.40 -10.82
N ILE A 89 0.01 -18.68 -11.97
CA ILE A 89 1.46 -18.86 -12.06
C ILE A 89 2.07 -17.57 -12.58
N ILE A 90 2.92 -16.90 -11.80
CA ILE A 90 3.60 -15.69 -12.26
C ILE A 90 4.47 -16.03 -13.48
N ARG A 91 4.13 -15.42 -14.63
CA ARG A 91 4.86 -15.58 -15.90
C ARG A 91 5.50 -14.30 -16.38
N TYR A 92 4.89 -13.16 -16.04
CA TYR A 92 5.35 -11.86 -16.50
C TYR A 92 5.64 -10.96 -15.32
N ILE A 93 6.78 -10.26 -15.38
CA ILE A 93 7.24 -9.35 -14.34
C ILE A 93 7.97 -8.20 -14.99
N GLN A 94 7.64 -6.98 -14.58
CA GLN A 94 8.34 -5.81 -15.07
C GLN A 94 8.43 -4.71 -14.00
N PRO A 95 9.63 -4.14 -13.74
CA PRO A 95 10.92 -4.49 -14.31
C PRO A 95 11.44 -5.82 -13.77
N GLN A 96 12.17 -6.58 -14.58
CA GLN A 96 12.93 -7.74 -14.11
C GLN A 96 14.15 -7.27 -13.32
N THR A 97 14.01 -7.22 -12.01
CA THR A 97 15.06 -6.94 -11.03
C THR A 97 15.25 -8.15 -10.11
N GLU A 98 16.39 -8.28 -9.44
CA GLU A 98 16.59 -9.36 -8.47
C GLU A 98 15.45 -9.41 -7.44
N MET A 99 15.07 -8.25 -6.91
CA MET A 99 13.99 -8.09 -5.94
C MET A 99 12.59 -8.44 -6.47
N SER A 100 12.31 -8.22 -7.76
CA SER A 100 11.03 -8.60 -8.37
C SER A 100 10.93 -10.10 -8.64
N MET A 101 12.07 -10.74 -8.90
CA MET A 101 12.14 -12.18 -9.15
C MET A 101 11.91 -12.97 -7.85
N THR A 102 12.37 -12.44 -6.72
CA THR A 102 12.14 -13.08 -5.42
C THR A 102 10.70 -12.94 -4.93
N ALA A 103 10.00 -11.88 -5.33
CA ALA A 103 8.58 -11.72 -5.05
C ALA A 103 7.67 -12.67 -5.87
N MET A 104 8.23 -13.54 -6.72
CA MET A 104 7.45 -14.53 -7.50
C MET A 104 6.77 -15.61 -6.67
N ASN A 105 7.24 -15.87 -5.45
CA ASN A 105 6.67 -16.91 -4.60
C ASN A 105 5.61 -16.38 -3.63
N LEU A 106 5.28 -15.09 -3.68
CA LEU A 106 4.36 -14.47 -2.74
C LEU A 106 2.92 -14.55 -3.27
N ASN A 107 2.24 -15.58 -2.80
CA ASN A 107 0.83 -15.63 -2.44
C ASN A 107 -0.22 -15.15 -3.46
N ILE A 108 -0.02 -15.44 -4.75
CA ILE A 108 -1.14 -15.41 -5.71
C ILE A 108 -2.02 -16.66 -5.56
N SER A 109 -1.50 -17.77 -4.99
CA SER A 109 -2.12 -19.10 -5.01
C SER A 109 -3.26 -19.33 -4.02
N ASP A 110 -3.25 -18.73 -2.84
CA ASP A 110 -4.06 -19.26 -1.72
C ASP A 110 -5.55 -18.85 -1.79
N SER A 111 -5.91 -17.93 -2.68
CA SER A 111 -7.30 -17.47 -2.86
C SER A 111 -7.81 -17.52 -4.31
N ILE A 112 -7.12 -18.24 -5.20
CA ILE A 112 -7.49 -18.25 -6.63
C ILE A 112 -8.86 -18.87 -6.81
N CYS A 113 -9.77 -18.11 -7.43
CA CYS A 113 -11.13 -18.53 -7.78
C CYS A 113 -12.05 -18.93 -6.62
N THR A 114 -11.60 -18.91 -5.36
CA THR A 114 -12.37 -19.41 -4.21
C THR A 114 -13.32 -18.37 -3.65
N ASP A 115 -12.92 -17.11 -3.65
CA ASP A 115 -13.68 -16.03 -3.00
C ASP A 115 -14.59 -15.25 -3.97
N GLY A 116 -14.47 -15.50 -5.28
CA GLY A 116 -15.23 -14.76 -6.32
C GLY A 116 -15.04 -13.24 -6.25
N LYS A 117 -13.95 -12.77 -5.64
CA LYS A 117 -13.67 -11.35 -5.44
C LYS A 117 -13.24 -10.74 -6.76
N ARG A 118 -14.19 -10.11 -7.43
CA ARG A 118 -13.96 -9.34 -8.67
C ARG A 118 -13.51 -7.90 -8.41
N TYR A 119 -13.02 -7.60 -7.20
CA TYR A 119 -12.60 -6.27 -6.78
C TYR A 119 -11.12 -6.27 -6.45
N PRO A 120 -10.40 -5.17 -6.70
CA PRO A 120 -9.00 -5.04 -6.30
C PRO A 120 -8.85 -5.18 -4.79
N SER A 121 -7.75 -5.79 -4.39
CA SER A 121 -7.39 -5.99 -2.99
C SER A 121 -5.92 -5.65 -2.78
N VAL A 122 -5.57 -5.32 -1.55
CA VAL A 122 -4.22 -5.11 -1.07
C VAL A 122 -3.93 -6.15 0.00
N TYR A 123 -2.77 -6.80 -0.09
CA TYR A 123 -2.28 -7.80 0.86
C TYR A 123 -0.93 -7.39 1.44
N GLY A 124 -0.52 -8.07 2.51
CA GLY A 124 0.72 -7.80 3.26
C GLY A 124 0.44 -7.27 4.68
N PRO A 125 1.49 -6.79 5.36
CA PRO A 125 2.82 -6.48 4.85
C PRO A 125 3.74 -7.71 4.91
N ASP A 126 4.32 -8.08 3.78
CA ASP A 126 5.33 -9.13 3.76
C ASP A 126 6.72 -8.54 3.88
N ASN A 127 7.56 -9.22 4.65
CA ASN A 127 8.96 -8.88 4.77
C ASN A 127 9.75 -9.50 3.61
N LEU A 128 10.39 -8.68 2.81
CA LEU A 128 11.24 -9.11 1.70
C LEU A 128 12.71 -9.29 2.13
N SER A 129 12.99 -9.37 3.45
CA SER A 129 14.34 -9.59 3.98
C SER A 129 14.93 -10.96 3.63
N GLU A 130 14.10 -11.97 3.37
CA GLU A 130 14.59 -13.28 2.88
C GLU A 130 15.18 -13.18 1.47
N PHE A 131 14.91 -12.07 0.80
CA PHE A 131 15.07 -11.87 -0.63
C PHE A 131 15.94 -10.67 -0.99
N THR A 132 16.28 -9.85 0.00
CA THR A 132 17.10 -8.66 -0.15
C THR A 132 17.98 -8.52 1.10
N ASP A 133 19.15 -7.90 0.96
CA ASP A 133 20.03 -7.61 2.10
C ASP A 133 19.49 -6.53 3.05
N ARG A 134 18.24 -6.09 2.86
CA ARG A 134 17.59 -5.00 3.60
C ARG A 134 16.26 -5.47 4.16
N ASN A 135 15.86 -4.89 5.30
CA ASN A 135 14.54 -5.14 5.87
C ASN A 135 13.50 -4.29 5.13
N VAL A 136 13.00 -4.80 4.01
CA VAL A 136 12.05 -4.09 3.14
C VAL A 136 10.67 -4.70 3.28
N TYR A 137 9.69 -3.91 3.68
CA TYR A 137 8.29 -4.33 3.69
C TYR A 137 7.62 -3.98 2.37
N ALA A 138 6.72 -4.85 1.92
CA ALA A 138 5.90 -4.61 0.74
C ALA A 138 4.42 -4.89 1.00
N LEU A 139 3.58 -4.14 0.30
CA LEU A 139 2.17 -4.44 0.11
C LEU A 139 1.94 -4.88 -1.34
N PHE A 140 0.96 -5.76 -1.55
CA PHE A 140 0.65 -6.32 -2.85
C PHE A 140 -0.75 -5.89 -3.28
N ALA A 141 -0.83 -5.02 -4.27
CA ALA A 141 -2.06 -4.59 -4.90
C ALA A 141 -2.44 -5.59 -6.00
N GLN A 142 -3.44 -6.43 -5.77
CA GLN A 142 -3.83 -7.52 -6.66
C GLN A 142 -5.23 -7.31 -7.25
N TYR A 143 -5.42 -7.79 -8.47
CA TYR A 143 -6.69 -7.83 -9.16
C TYR A 143 -6.85 -9.15 -9.93
N GLU A 144 -7.94 -9.87 -9.67
CA GLU A 144 -8.29 -11.08 -10.40
C GLU A 144 -8.95 -10.73 -11.74
N ILE A 145 -8.48 -11.37 -12.80
CA ILE A 145 -9.01 -11.20 -14.14
C ILE A 145 -10.03 -12.29 -14.42
N TRP A 146 -11.25 -11.86 -14.71
CA TRP A 146 -12.37 -12.69 -15.08
C TRP A 146 -12.84 -12.30 -16.48
N VAL A 147 -12.83 -13.25 -17.42
CA VAL A 147 -13.24 -13.03 -18.80
C VAL A 147 -14.69 -13.51 -18.96
N PRO A 148 -15.63 -12.64 -19.36
CA PRO A 148 -17.04 -13.02 -19.57
C PRO A 148 -17.25 -13.71 -20.93
N ASP A 149 -18.42 -14.33 -21.10
CA ASP A 149 -18.92 -14.88 -22.36
C ASP A 149 -18.01 -15.92 -23.04
N VAL A 150 -17.28 -16.70 -22.25
CA VAL A 150 -16.38 -17.74 -22.75
C VAL A 150 -16.95 -19.13 -22.50
N ASP A 151 -16.50 -20.09 -23.29
CA ASP A 151 -16.80 -21.49 -23.04
C ASP A 151 -16.00 -22.02 -21.86
N ARG A 152 -16.57 -22.99 -21.14
CA ARG A 152 -15.89 -23.65 -20.03
C ARG A 152 -14.53 -24.23 -20.44
N ASN A 153 -14.40 -24.67 -21.70
CA ASN A 153 -13.19 -25.29 -22.25
C ASN A 153 -12.20 -24.28 -22.85
N GLU A 154 -12.46 -22.98 -22.78
CA GLU A 154 -11.53 -21.94 -23.22
C GLU A 154 -10.22 -22.04 -22.44
N THR A 155 -9.07 -21.88 -23.12
CA THR A 155 -7.74 -22.01 -22.51
C THR A 155 -6.93 -20.72 -22.58
N PHE A 156 -7.36 -19.73 -23.36
CA PHE A 156 -6.66 -18.46 -23.55
C PHE A 156 -5.23 -18.61 -24.06
N GLY A 157 -4.89 -19.75 -24.67
CA GLY A 157 -3.52 -20.08 -25.08
C GLY A 157 -2.63 -20.63 -23.96
N LEU A 158 -3.17 -20.87 -22.76
CA LEU A 158 -2.43 -21.46 -21.63
C LEU A 158 -2.24 -22.98 -21.76
N GLY A 159 -3.01 -23.62 -22.64
CA GLY A 159 -3.09 -25.08 -22.74
C GLY A 159 -4.05 -25.68 -21.71
N LYS A 160 -3.92 -26.98 -21.43
CA LYS A 160 -4.66 -27.61 -20.33
C LYS A 160 -3.96 -27.29 -19.01
N ASP A 161 -4.40 -26.23 -18.34
CA ASP A 161 -3.93 -25.88 -17.00
C ASP A 161 -4.91 -26.42 -15.94
N ILE A 162 -4.39 -27.21 -15.01
CA ILE A 162 -5.17 -27.91 -13.98
C ILE A 162 -5.85 -26.91 -13.05
N LEU A 163 -5.21 -25.75 -12.79
CA LEU A 163 -5.74 -24.72 -11.90
C LEU A 163 -7.00 -24.06 -12.44
N LEU A 164 -7.20 -24.06 -13.76
CA LEU A 164 -8.41 -23.52 -14.41
C LEU A 164 -9.58 -24.51 -14.43
N GLU A 165 -9.34 -25.77 -14.08
CA GLU A 165 -10.38 -26.82 -13.99
C GLU A 165 -10.98 -26.92 -12.58
N GLU A 166 -10.40 -26.23 -11.60
CA GLU A 166 -10.87 -26.22 -10.21
C GLU A 166 -12.30 -25.65 -10.06
N PRO A 167 -13.11 -26.21 -9.14
CA PRO A 167 -14.41 -25.63 -8.81
C PRO A 167 -14.26 -24.18 -8.34
N GLY A 168 -15.01 -23.27 -8.97
CA GLY A 168 -14.94 -21.83 -8.69
C GLY A 168 -14.34 -21.02 -9.83
N CYS A 169 -13.43 -21.58 -10.64
CA CYS A 169 -12.77 -20.83 -11.74
C CYS A 169 -13.63 -20.62 -12.99
N TYR A 170 -14.87 -21.11 -13.00
CA TYR A 170 -15.85 -20.86 -14.05
C TYR A 170 -17.25 -20.69 -13.45
N ASP A 171 -17.89 -19.56 -13.72
CA ASP A 171 -19.28 -19.31 -13.38
C ASP A 171 -20.17 -19.66 -14.59
N PRO A 172 -20.97 -20.74 -14.52
CA PRO A 172 -21.84 -21.15 -15.61
C PRO A 172 -22.99 -20.19 -15.87
N SER A 173 -23.38 -19.37 -14.88
CA SER A 173 -24.51 -18.44 -15.01
C SER A 173 -24.12 -17.21 -15.83
N SER A 174 -22.94 -16.65 -15.57
CA SER A 174 -22.40 -15.50 -16.30
C SER A 174 -21.46 -15.88 -17.45
N ARG A 175 -21.20 -17.19 -17.66
CA ARG A 175 -20.18 -17.70 -18.59
C ARG A 175 -18.82 -17.03 -18.38
N SER A 176 -18.51 -16.69 -17.13
CA SER A 176 -17.28 -16.00 -16.78
C SER A 176 -16.24 -17.01 -16.33
N LYS A 177 -15.03 -16.94 -16.90
CA LYS A 177 -13.90 -17.79 -16.52
C LYS A 177 -12.78 -16.97 -15.93
N PHE A 178 -12.16 -17.48 -14.87
CA PHE A 178 -10.93 -16.93 -14.35
C PHE A 178 -9.81 -17.10 -15.38
N TRP A 179 -9.05 -16.04 -15.60
CA TRP A 179 -7.89 -16.04 -16.50
C TRP A 179 -6.57 -16.10 -15.72
N GLY A 180 -6.51 -15.39 -14.60
CA GLY A 180 -5.29 -15.17 -13.83
C GLY A 180 -5.41 -13.94 -12.95
N ALA A 181 -4.29 -13.47 -12.41
CA ALA A 181 -4.25 -12.24 -11.63
C ALA A 181 -3.17 -11.29 -12.15
N VAL A 182 -3.39 -10.00 -11.92
CA VAL A 182 -2.35 -8.99 -11.99
C VAL A 182 -2.06 -8.55 -10.57
N SER A 183 -0.79 -8.36 -10.24
CA SER A 183 -0.38 -7.73 -8.99
C SER A 183 0.61 -6.59 -9.24
N SER A 184 0.65 -5.65 -8.32
CA SER A 184 1.69 -4.65 -8.25
C SER A 184 2.28 -4.62 -6.84
N ILE A 185 3.60 -4.43 -6.77
CA ILE A 185 4.33 -4.40 -5.51
C ILE A 185 4.54 -2.94 -5.10
N ILE A 186 4.01 -2.61 -3.93
CA ILE A 186 4.12 -1.31 -3.27
C ILE A 186 5.22 -1.43 -2.23
N TYR A 187 6.38 -0.86 -2.52
CA TYR A 187 7.49 -0.87 -1.57
C TYR A 187 7.23 0.16 -0.48
N MET A 188 7.16 -0.29 0.76
CA MET A 188 6.90 0.61 1.87
C MET A 188 8.02 1.62 2.06
N ASP A 189 9.26 1.34 1.63
CA ASP A 189 10.37 2.31 1.63
C ASP A 189 10.00 3.66 1.00
N TYR A 190 9.20 3.67 -0.07
CA TYR A 190 8.75 4.92 -0.68
C TYR A 190 7.78 5.67 0.24
N VAL A 191 6.79 4.98 0.79
CA VAL A 191 5.83 5.54 1.76
C VAL A 191 6.58 6.08 2.98
N ILE A 192 7.54 5.31 3.49
CA ILE A 192 8.38 5.63 4.64
C ILE A 192 9.25 6.86 4.34
N SER A 193 9.81 6.97 3.13
CA SER A 193 10.57 8.16 2.73
C SER A 193 9.73 9.43 2.73
N ILE A 194 8.45 9.33 2.35
CA ILE A 194 7.50 10.46 2.41
C ILE A 194 7.18 10.80 3.86
N LEU A 195 6.93 9.80 4.72
CA LEU A 195 6.73 10.03 6.15
C LEU A 195 7.94 10.75 6.76
N HIS A 196 9.16 10.30 6.47
CA HIS A 196 10.36 11.00 6.91
C HIS A 196 10.43 12.41 6.33
N GLY A 197 10.11 12.64 5.05
CA GLY A 197 10.12 13.97 4.46
C GLY A 197 9.12 14.94 5.11
N GLU A 198 7.90 14.49 5.39
CA GLU A 198 6.83 15.32 5.94
C GLU A 198 6.95 15.51 7.46
N LEU A 199 7.51 14.53 8.17
CA LEU A 199 7.55 14.50 9.64
C LEU A 199 8.95 14.78 10.22
N ALA A 200 10.01 14.81 9.39
CA ALA A 200 11.39 15.06 9.86
C ALA A 200 11.57 16.39 10.60
N GLU A 201 10.73 17.40 10.34
CA GLU A 201 10.81 18.71 10.97
C GLU A 201 10.14 18.76 12.36
N GLY A 202 10.52 17.84 13.23
CA GLY A 202 10.17 17.90 14.65
C GLY A 202 9.00 17.03 15.09
N TYR A 203 8.65 16.01 14.31
CA TYR A 203 7.70 14.97 14.72
C TYR A 203 8.39 13.61 14.84
N ALA A 204 8.04 12.85 15.87
CA ALA A 204 8.33 11.44 15.97
C ALA A 204 7.11 10.67 15.42
N PHE A 205 7.32 9.57 14.72
CA PHE A 205 6.22 8.77 14.19
C PHE A 205 6.51 7.29 14.19
N GLU A 206 5.44 6.51 14.22
CA GLU A 206 5.45 5.07 14.02
C GLU A 206 4.32 4.69 13.05
N LEU A 207 4.67 3.98 11.99
CA LEU A 207 3.72 3.36 11.08
C LEU A 207 3.70 1.86 11.35
N ALA A 208 2.53 1.32 11.67
CA ALA A 208 2.36 -0.11 11.91
C ALA A 208 1.08 -0.64 11.24
N MET A 209 1.04 -1.95 10.99
CA MET A 209 -0.15 -2.65 10.48
C MET A 209 -0.44 -3.86 11.37
N ASN A 210 -1.72 -4.18 11.58
CA ASN A 210 -2.10 -5.46 12.17
C ASN A 210 -2.25 -6.49 11.06
N HIS A 211 -1.38 -7.49 11.05
CA HIS A 211 -1.40 -8.57 10.07
C HIS A 211 -1.46 -9.91 10.79
N SER A 212 -2.44 -10.75 10.45
CA SER A 212 -2.62 -12.07 11.07
C SER A 212 -2.67 -12.03 12.62
N GLY A 213 -3.32 -11.00 13.17
CA GLY A 213 -3.44 -10.78 14.62
C GLY A 213 -2.18 -10.25 15.32
N THR A 214 -1.09 -10.05 14.59
CA THR A 214 0.17 -9.50 15.12
C THR A 214 0.37 -8.08 14.64
N ARG A 215 0.77 -7.19 15.55
CA ARG A 215 1.15 -5.82 15.22
C ARG A 215 2.56 -5.81 14.65
N GLN A 216 2.71 -5.30 13.44
CA GLN A 216 3.97 -5.22 12.73
C GLN A 216 4.32 -3.75 12.48
N VAL A 217 5.46 -3.31 13.02
CA VAL A 217 5.99 -1.96 12.80
C VAL A 217 6.69 -1.93 11.44
N LEU A 218 6.23 -1.06 10.56
CA LEU A 218 6.75 -0.90 9.20
C LEU A 218 7.82 0.18 9.14
N ALA A 219 7.64 1.26 9.92
CA ALA A 219 8.64 2.29 10.12
C ALA A 219 8.46 2.98 11.46
N ASP A 220 9.57 3.51 11.95
CA ASP A 220 9.64 4.29 13.18
C ASP A 220 10.75 5.34 13.01
N SER A 221 10.52 6.55 13.49
CA SER A 221 11.52 7.62 13.54
C SER A 221 12.17 7.80 14.91
N GLY A 222 11.77 7.02 15.93
CA GLY A 222 12.35 7.03 17.27
C GLY A 222 11.32 7.06 18.39
N HIS A 223 11.73 7.52 19.58
CA HIS A 223 10.86 7.47 20.76
C HIS A 223 9.66 8.41 20.65
N LEU A 224 8.48 7.85 20.35
CA LEU A 224 7.20 8.46 20.67
C LEU A 224 7.11 8.72 22.18
N THR A 225 6.55 9.85 22.60
CA THR A 225 6.29 10.10 24.02
C THR A 225 5.08 9.29 24.49
N HIS A 226 4.63 9.53 25.72
CA HIS A 226 3.59 8.72 26.36
C HIS A 226 2.17 8.96 25.80
N ASN A 227 1.94 9.96 24.95
CA ASN A 227 0.60 10.30 24.46
C ASN A 227 0.58 10.73 22.97
N PRO A 228 1.02 9.85 22.04
CA PRO A 228 0.97 10.13 20.62
C PRO A 228 -0.47 10.23 20.12
N ILE A 229 -0.66 10.96 19.03
CA ILE A 229 -1.92 10.94 18.27
C ILE A 229 -1.85 9.76 17.31
N THR A 230 -2.73 8.77 17.51
CA THR A 230 -2.82 7.62 16.62
C THR A 230 -4.02 7.74 15.70
N LEU A 231 -3.78 7.68 14.40
CA LEU A 231 -4.80 7.65 13.36
C LEU A 231 -4.86 6.25 12.73
N SER A 232 -6.08 5.80 12.45
CA SER A 232 -6.33 4.60 11.65
C SER A 232 -6.43 5.00 10.18
N ILE A 233 -5.57 4.42 9.34
CA ILE A 233 -5.51 4.67 7.90
C ILE A 233 -6.08 3.44 7.20
N THR A 234 -7.31 3.55 6.69
CA THR A 234 -7.91 2.47 5.90
C THR A 234 -7.78 2.81 4.42
N ALA A 235 -7.13 1.93 3.67
CA ALA A 235 -7.00 2.03 2.22
C ALA A 235 -7.40 0.69 1.61
N VAL A 236 -8.42 0.69 0.75
CA VAL A 236 -8.99 -0.55 0.17
C VAL A 236 -9.46 -1.50 1.29
N ASN A 237 -8.79 -2.65 1.47
CA ASN A 237 -9.06 -3.65 2.51
C ASN A 237 -7.94 -3.75 3.55
N VAL A 238 -6.93 -2.88 3.53
CA VAL A 238 -5.87 -2.83 4.54
C VAL A 238 -6.07 -1.67 5.50
N THR A 239 -5.70 -1.88 6.77
CA THR A 239 -5.74 -0.85 7.80
C THR A 239 -4.38 -0.69 8.45
N LEU A 240 -3.78 0.49 8.31
CA LEU A 240 -2.55 0.90 8.97
C LEU A 240 -2.89 1.78 10.19
N SER A 241 -1.94 1.86 11.11
CA SER A 241 -1.95 2.78 12.23
C SER A 241 -0.76 3.71 12.10
N LEU A 242 -1.02 5.03 12.09
CA LEU A 242 0.02 6.05 12.12
C LEU A 242 -0.06 6.76 13.47
N SER A 243 0.94 6.54 14.30
CA SER A 243 1.12 7.28 15.55
C SER A 243 2.09 8.42 15.29
N VAL A 244 1.68 9.66 15.60
CA VAL A 244 2.52 10.85 15.45
C VAL A 244 2.58 11.60 16.77
N ASP A 245 3.76 12.06 17.10
CA ASP A 245 4.02 12.87 18.26
C ASP A 245 5.02 13.98 17.94
N LYS A 246 5.10 14.99 18.79
CA LYS A 246 6.09 16.04 18.69
C LYS A 246 7.43 15.50 19.20
N GLY A 247 8.45 15.50 18.35
CA GLY A 247 9.76 14.94 18.66
C GLY A 247 10.47 15.69 19.80
N GLU A 248 11.29 14.96 20.58
CA GLU A 248 12.18 15.56 21.57
C GLU A 248 13.14 16.54 20.88
N GLY A 249 13.03 17.83 21.21
CA GLY A 249 13.82 18.90 20.59
C GLY A 249 13.00 20.08 20.10
N TYR A 250 11.70 19.90 19.83
CA TYR A 250 10.76 21.02 19.70
C TYR A 250 10.32 21.48 21.09
N ASP A 251 11.29 21.92 21.88
CA ASP A 251 11.01 22.81 22.97
C ASP A 251 10.70 24.16 22.31
N GLN A 252 9.51 24.74 22.54
CA GLN A 252 9.22 26.10 22.07
C GLN A 252 10.16 27.05 22.82
N LYS A 253 11.41 27.19 22.36
CA LYS A 253 12.39 28.11 22.93
C LYS A 253 11.97 29.57 22.76
N TRP A 254 10.94 29.83 21.96
CA TRP A 254 10.24 31.10 21.93
C TRP A 254 9.27 31.30 23.10
N LYS A 255 9.27 30.45 24.14
CA LYS A 255 8.79 30.83 25.48
C LYS A 255 9.50 32.13 25.87
N THR A 256 8.91 33.25 25.46
CA THR A 256 9.22 34.59 25.92
C THR A 256 9.20 34.51 27.44
N PRO A 257 10.17 35.11 28.14
CA PRO A 257 10.08 35.21 29.58
C PRO A 257 8.71 35.82 29.89
N LEU A 258 7.92 35.13 30.72
CA LEU A 258 6.69 35.66 31.28
C LEU A 258 7.04 37.00 31.95
N ILE A 259 6.80 38.12 31.26
CA ILE A 259 6.84 39.44 31.89
C ILE A 259 5.60 39.50 32.76
N ALA A 260 5.74 39.14 34.03
CA ALA A 260 4.72 39.38 35.03
C ALA A 260 4.62 40.90 35.24
N VAL A 261 3.67 41.55 34.57
CA VAL A 261 3.30 42.92 34.88
C VAL A 261 2.40 42.88 36.11
N SER A 262 2.93 43.28 37.28
CA SER A 262 2.09 43.61 38.42
C SER A 262 1.51 45.01 38.20
N VAL A 263 0.19 45.11 38.07
CA VAL A 263 -0.51 46.39 38.20
C VAL A 263 -0.58 46.70 39.69
N ILE A 264 0.01 47.83 40.09
CA ILE A 264 -0.11 48.42 41.45
C ILE A 264 -1.30 49.36 41.44
#